data_AF-A0A3B0Y2W9-F1
#
_entry.id   AF-A0A3B0Y2W9-F1
#
_cell.length_a   1.000
_cell.length_b   1.000
_cell.length_c   1.000
_cell.angle_alpha   90.00
_cell.angle_beta   90.00
_cell.angle_gamma   90.00
#
_symmetry.space_group_name_H-M   'P 1'
#
loop_
_entity.id
_entity.type
_entity.pdbx_description
1 polymer ?
#
loop_
_entity_poly.entity_id
_entity_poly.type
_entity_poly.pdbx_seq_one_letter_code
_entity_poly.pdbx_strand_id
1 'polypeptide(L)'
;MDKYLVSTKIIDWDCPQVLQMAQTLSHNWESPVEIAKCCFEYVRDEIKHSKDYQLNPVTCKASDVLKYKTGYCYAKSHLLAALLRANNIPIVIHIAYVELFCLNRLSEASA
;
A
#
# COMPACT_ATOMS: atom_id res chain seq x y z
N MET A 1 10.58 20.51 -4.47
CA MET A 1 9.83 19.78 -3.42
C MET A 1 8.91 18.81 -4.13
N ASP A 2 9.32 17.55 -4.18
CA ASP A 2 8.70 16.53 -5.02
C ASP A 2 7.31 16.18 -4.49
N LYS A 3 6.28 16.57 -5.25
CA LYS A 3 4.86 16.29 -4.96
C LYS A 3 4.56 14.79 -4.76
N TYR A 4 5.47 13.93 -5.19
CA TYR A 4 5.37 12.48 -5.09
C TYR A 4 5.81 11.91 -3.73
N LEU A 5 6.42 12.72 -2.83
CA LEU A 5 6.86 12.28 -1.51
C LEU A 5 5.90 12.71 -0.37
N VAL A 6 4.84 13.47 -0.68
CA VAL A 6 3.92 13.95 0.35
C VAL A 6 3.02 12.82 0.83
N SER A 7 2.91 12.67 2.16
CA SER A 7 1.95 11.75 2.79
C SER A 7 0.53 12.23 2.51
N THR A 8 -0.38 11.31 2.25
CA THR A 8 -1.79 11.62 1.94
C THR A 8 -2.71 10.78 2.82
N LYS A 9 -4.01 11.12 2.84
CA LYS A 9 -5.02 10.35 3.60
C LYS A 9 -5.08 8.86 3.23
N ILE A 10 -4.59 8.49 2.05
CA ILE A 10 -4.61 7.13 1.50
C ILE A 10 -3.21 6.49 1.55
N ILE A 11 -2.18 7.25 1.20
CA ILE A 11 -0.77 6.82 1.19
C ILE A 11 -0.09 7.49 2.39
N ASP A 12 -0.37 6.97 3.59
CA ASP A 12 0.07 7.51 4.88
C ASP A 12 1.42 6.91 5.31
N TRP A 13 2.47 7.22 4.55
CA TRP A 13 3.80 6.69 4.82
C TRP A 13 4.42 7.22 6.13
N ASP A 14 3.93 8.35 6.63
CA ASP A 14 4.34 8.98 7.89
C ASP A 14 3.78 8.26 9.13
N CYS A 15 2.89 7.29 8.94
CA CYS A 15 2.42 6.45 10.02
C CYS A 15 3.58 5.62 10.60
N PRO A 16 3.81 5.62 11.94
CA PRO A 16 4.93 4.91 12.55
C PRO A 16 5.03 3.42 12.17
N GLN A 17 3.88 2.77 11.98
CA GLN A 17 3.80 1.35 11.60
C GLN A 17 4.32 1.13 10.17
N VAL A 18 3.99 2.03 9.25
CA VAL A 18 4.44 1.97 7.85
C VAL A 18 5.92 2.31 7.77
N LEU A 19 6.38 3.32 8.50
CA LEU A 19 7.81 3.66 8.61
C LEU A 19 8.63 2.49 9.14
N GLN A 20 8.19 1.88 10.23
CA GLN A 20 8.90 0.75 10.83
C GLN A 20 8.98 -0.44 9.87
N MET A 21 7.89 -0.75 9.16
CA MET A 21 7.88 -1.81 8.16
C MET A 21 8.82 -1.47 6.99
N ALA A 22 8.78 -0.23 6.50
CA ALA A 22 9.65 0.23 5.43
C ALA A 22 11.13 0.09 5.79
N GLN A 23 11.51 0.46 7.01
CA GLN A 23 12.87 0.30 7.55
C GLN A 23 13.25 -1.16 7.75
N THR A 24 12.30 -2.00 8.19
CA THR A 24 12.54 -3.44 8.36
C THR A 24 12.84 -4.10 7.02
N LEU A 25 12.08 -3.72 5.97
CA LEU A 25 12.26 -4.26 4.62
C LEU A 25 13.52 -3.73 3.93
N SER A 26 13.99 -2.52 4.26
CA SER A 26 15.21 -1.95 3.68
C SER A 26 16.49 -2.21 4.50
N HIS A 27 16.39 -2.79 5.71
CA HIS A 27 17.52 -2.91 6.64
C HIS A 27 18.79 -3.55 6.04
N ASN A 28 18.63 -4.51 5.13
CA ASN A 28 19.74 -5.24 4.52
C ASN A 28 20.08 -4.79 3.10
N TRP A 29 19.47 -3.71 2.60
CA TRP A 29 19.54 -3.32 1.20
C TRP A 29 19.87 -1.84 1.05
N GLU A 30 20.90 -1.55 0.27
CA GLU A 30 21.29 -0.17 -0.07
C GLU A 30 20.78 0.23 -1.47
N SER A 31 20.49 -0.76 -2.33
CA SER A 31 19.99 -0.50 -3.69
C SER A 31 18.49 -0.19 -3.68
N PRO A 32 18.05 0.92 -4.30
CA PRO A 32 16.62 1.23 -4.45
C PRO A 32 15.84 0.11 -5.15
N VAL A 33 16.48 -0.61 -6.08
CA VAL A 33 15.86 -1.73 -6.81
C VAL A 33 15.61 -2.92 -5.89
N GLU A 34 16.56 -3.22 -4.99
CA GLU A 34 16.44 -4.34 -4.05
C GLU A 34 15.41 -4.03 -2.97
N ILE A 35 15.43 -2.80 -2.43
CA ILE A 35 14.41 -2.31 -1.50
C ILE A 35 13.02 -2.41 -2.15
N ALA A 36 12.89 -1.99 -3.41
CA ALA A 36 11.61 -2.02 -4.10
C ALA A 36 11.12 -3.44 -4.36
N LYS A 37 12.02 -4.35 -4.73
CA LYS A 37 11.72 -5.76 -4.90
C LYS A 37 11.25 -6.39 -3.58
N CYS A 38 11.96 -6.12 -2.48
CA CYS A 38 11.59 -6.63 -1.16
C CYS A 38 10.22 -6.11 -0.70
N CYS A 39 9.94 -4.81 -0.90
CA CYS A 39 8.64 -4.22 -0.63
C CYS A 39 7.52 -4.84 -1.48
N PHE A 40 7.79 -5.11 -2.76
CA PHE A 40 6.84 -5.75 -3.65
C PHE A 40 6.54 -7.19 -3.23
N GLU A 41 7.58 -7.99 -2.94
CA GLU A 41 7.45 -9.37 -2.49
C GLU A 41 6.66 -9.44 -1.18
N TYR A 42 6.96 -8.55 -0.22
CA TYR A 42 6.18 -8.42 1.01
C TYR A 42 4.69 -8.14 0.73
N VAL A 43 4.37 -7.12 -0.07
CA VAL A 43 2.96 -6.78 -0.36
C VAL A 43 2.24 -7.89 -1.14
N ARG A 44 2.94 -8.60 -2.02
CA ARG A 44 2.39 -9.72 -2.78
C ARG A 44 2.05 -10.89 -1.87
N ASP A 45 2.98 -11.26 -0.99
CA ASP A 45 2.95 -12.53 -0.24
C ASP A 45 2.26 -12.38 1.13
N GLU A 46 2.39 -11.24 1.80
CA GLU A 46 1.85 -11.01 3.15
C GLU A 46 0.45 -10.38 3.17
N ILE A 47 0.05 -9.67 2.11
CA ILE A 47 -1.26 -9.02 2.06
C ILE A 47 -2.25 -9.91 1.31
N LYS A 48 -3.28 -10.38 2.02
CA LYS A 48 -4.31 -11.25 1.46
C LYS A 48 -5.29 -10.46 0.60
N HIS A 49 -5.64 -10.99 -0.57
CA HIS A 49 -6.65 -10.36 -1.42
C HIS A 49 -8.04 -10.54 -0.81
N SER A 50 -8.71 -9.44 -0.44
CA SER A 50 -9.97 -9.50 0.32
C SER A 50 -11.09 -10.26 -0.40
N LYS A 51 -11.10 -10.26 -1.75
CA LYS A 51 -12.08 -11.00 -2.56
C LYS A 51 -11.97 -12.52 -2.38
N ASP A 52 -10.76 -13.02 -2.15
CA ASP A 52 -10.51 -14.46 -2.11
C ASP A 52 -10.75 -15.02 -0.70
N TYR A 53 -10.66 -14.16 0.32
CA TYR A 53 -10.82 -14.53 1.73
C TYR A 53 -12.12 -14.06 2.38
N GLN A 54 -13.01 -13.39 1.64
CA GLN A 54 -14.28 -12.82 2.15
C GLN A 54 -14.08 -11.93 3.40
N LEU A 55 -12.93 -11.27 3.50
CA LEU A 55 -12.58 -10.42 4.64
C LEU A 55 -13.15 -9.02 4.42
N ASN A 56 -14.11 -8.62 5.25
CA ASN A 56 -14.75 -7.31 5.23
C ASN A 56 -14.18 -6.43 6.35
N PRO A 57 -12.99 -5.86 6.12
CA PRO A 57 -12.98 -4.41 5.96
C PRO A 57 -12.41 -3.99 4.61
N VAL A 58 -13.06 -3.04 3.95
CA VAL A 58 -12.53 -2.42 2.74
C VAL A 58 -11.41 -1.45 3.14
N THR A 59 -10.18 -1.96 3.19
CA THR A 59 -9.00 -1.15 3.52
C THR A 59 -8.62 -0.30 2.31
N CYS A 60 -8.62 1.02 2.44
CA CYS A 60 -8.11 1.94 1.42
C CYS A 60 -6.75 2.54 1.80
N LYS A 61 -6.52 2.75 3.10
CA LYS A 61 -5.36 3.44 3.66
C LYS A 61 -4.19 2.47 3.87
N ALA A 62 -2.97 2.89 3.57
CA ALA A 62 -1.79 2.01 3.64
C ALA A 62 -1.58 1.41 5.06
N SER A 63 -1.73 2.21 6.12
CA SER A 63 -1.67 1.68 7.49
C SER A 63 -2.77 0.66 7.80
N ASP A 64 -3.99 0.84 7.28
CA ASP A 64 -5.07 -0.13 7.47
C ASP A 64 -4.76 -1.43 6.74
N VAL A 65 -4.24 -1.37 5.51
CA VAL A 65 -3.80 -2.55 4.76
C VAL A 65 -2.72 -3.31 5.52
N LEU A 66 -1.76 -2.59 6.10
CA LEU A 66 -0.69 -3.18 6.90
C LEU A 66 -1.23 -3.82 8.20
N LYS A 67 -2.16 -3.14 8.88
CA LYS A 67 -2.76 -3.58 10.14
C LYS A 67 -3.65 -4.81 9.96
N TYR A 68 -4.54 -4.79 8.96
CA TYR A 68 -5.49 -5.88 8.72
C TYR A 68 -4.90 -6.98 7.83
N LYS A 69 -3.71 -6.76 7.26
CA LYS A 69 -3.02 -7.68 6.31
C LYS A 69 -3.94 -8.17 5.18
N THR A 70 -4.90 -7.33 4.78
CA THR A 70 -5.83 -7.62 3.70
C THR A 70 -6.15 -6.35 2.95
N GLY A 71 -6.47 -6.49 1.67
CA GLY A 71 -6.93 -5.40 0.83
C GLY A 71 -7.16 -5.85 -0.60
N TYR A 72 -7.90 -5.04 -1.35
CA TYR A 72 -8.03 -5.18 -2.80
C TYR A 72 -6.74 -4.77 -3.52
N CYS A 73 -6.69 -5.00 -4.83
CA CYS A 73 -5.54 -4.66 -5.69
C CYS A 73 -5.09 -3.19 -5.54
N TYR A 74 -6.01 -2.22 -5.45
CA TYR A 74 -5.66 -0.81 -5.25
C TYR A 74 -5.03 -0.55 -3.88
N ALA A 75 -5.50 -1.25 -2.85
CA ALA A 75 -5.03 -1.09 -1.48
C ALA A 75 -3.60 -1.62 -1.32
N LYS A 76 -3.29 -2.75 -1.99
CA LYS A 76 -1.92 -3.26 -2.13
C LYS A 76 -1.01 -2.23 -2.79
N SER A 77 -1.46 -1.60 -3.88
CA SER A 77 -0.70 -0.54 -4.55
C SER A 77 -0.45 0.67 -3.65
N HIS A 78 -1.44 1.06 -2.82
CA HIS A 78 -1.26 2.15 -1.86
C HIS A 78 -0.22 1.82 -0.79
N LEU A 79 -0.25 0.59 -0.25
CA LEU A 79 0.75 0.14 0.71
C LEU A 79 2.15 0.10 0.09
N LEU A 80 2.29 -0.46 -1.11
CA LEU A 80 3.57 -0.49 -1.82
C LEU A 80 4.12 0.92 -2.03
N ALA A 81 3.28 1.87 -2.45
CA ALA A 81 3.69 3.25 -2.63
C ALA A 81 4.10 3.91 -1.31
N ALA A 82 3.41 3.60 -0.21
CA ALA A 82 3.76 4.14 1.11
C ALA A 82 5.12 3.62 1.59
N LEU A 83 5.39 2.32 1.44
CA LEU A 83 6.67 1.69 1.82
C LEU A 83 7.86 2.24 1.02
N LEU A 84 7.67 2.49 -0.28
CA LEU A 84 8.71 3.06 -1.14
C LEU A 84 8.98 4.53 -0.83
N ARG A 85 7.93 5.32 -0.62
CA ARG A 85 8.06 6.73 -0.22
C ARG A 85 8.74 6.89 1.15
N ALA A 86 8.43 6.01 2.10
CA ALA A 86 9.10 5.96 3.40
C ALA A 86 10.62 5.69 3.30
N ASN A 87 11.06 5.01 2.23
CA ASN A 87 12.48 4.77 1.93
C ASN A 87 13.09 5.86 1.02
N ASN A 88 12.42 7.01 0.84
CA ASN A 88 12.83 8.08 -0.09
C ASN A 88 12.97 7.65 -1.56
N ILE A 89 12.28 6.58 -1.97
CA ILE A 89 12.28 6.12 -3.35
C ILE A 89 11.08 6.75 -4.07
N PRO A 90 11.30 7.58 -5.11
CA PRO A 90 10.21 8.18 -5.86
C PRO A 90 9.46 7.11 -6.65
N ILE A 91 8.15 7.01 -6.44
CA ILE A 91 7.27 6.13 -7.22
C ILE A 91 6.01 6.86 -7.67
N VAL A 92 5.61 6.57 -8.90
CA VAL A 92 4.32 6.96 -9.49
C VAL A 92 3.45 5.70 -9.58
N ILE A 93 2.26 5.75 -9.00
CA ILE A 93 1.27 4.68 -9.17
C ILE A 93 0.56 4.94 -10.50
N HIS A 94 0.77 4.08 -11.49
CA HIS A 94 -0.08 4.05 -12.68
C HIS A 94 -1.27 3.13 -12.41
N ILE A 95 -2.41 3.72 -12.06
CA ILE A 95 -3.68 2.99 -12.03
C ILE A 95 -4.17 2.92 -13.48
N ALA A 96 -4.00 1.78 -14.13
CA ALA A 96 -4.76 1.48 -15.34
C ALA A 96 -6.21 1.23 -14.92
N TYR A 97 -7.13 2.04 -15.46
CA TYR A 97 -8.57 2.04 -15.18
C TYR A 97 -9.14 0.60 -15.00
N VAL A 98 -9.45 0.24 -13.75
CA VAL A 98 -10.49 -0.76 -13.38
C VAL A 98 -11.60 0.02 -12.66
N GLU A 99 -12.07 1.10 -13.29
CA GLU A 99 -12.74 2.22 -12.62
C GLU A 99 -14.24 2.00 -12.31
N LEU A 100 -14.82 0.82 -12.50
CA LEU A 100 -16.29 0.68 -12.32
C LEU A 100 -16.76 -0.26 -11.21
N PHE A 101 -15.87 -1.08 -10.63
CA PHE A 101 -16.33 -2.09 -9.65
C PHE A 101 -16.08 -1.71 -8.19
N CYS A 102 -15.00 -0.98 -7.88
CA CYS A 102 -14.58 -0.79 -6.48
C CYS A 102 -15.16 0.45 -5.79
N LEU A 103 -15.35 1.57 -6.52
CA LEU A 103 -15.94 2.78 -5.94
C LEU A 103 -17.44 2.60 -5.60
N ASN A 104 -18.20 1.86 -6.41
CA ASN A 104 -19.61 1.59 -6.14
C ASN A 104 -19.81 0.74 -4.85
N ARG A 105 -18.92 -0.21 -4.57
CA ARG A 105 -18.98 -1.01 -3.34
C ARG A 105 -18.55 -0.27 -2.07
N LEU A 106 -17.76 0.81 -2.17
CA LEU A 106 -17.46 1.67 -1.02
C LEU A 106 -18.70 2.44 -0.56
N SER A 107 -19.62 2.76 -1.48
CA SER A 107 -20.92 3.34 -1.14
C SER A 107 -21.85 2.30 -0.50
N GLU A 108 -21.87 1.07 -1.02
CA GLU A 108 -22.71 -0.02 -0.52
C GLU A 108 -22.25 -0.59 0.83
N ALA A 109 -20.95 -0.56 1.15
CA ALA A 109 -20.42 -1.02 2.43
C ALA A 109 -20.60 -0.02 3.60
N SER A 110 -21.19 1.14 3.32
CA SER A 110 -21.51 2.19 4.30
C SER A 110 -23.03 2.39 4.52
N ALA A 111 -23.85 1.51 3.95
CA ALA A 111 -25.30 1.42 4.17
C ALA A 111 -25.64 0.12 4.93
#